data_AF-A0A942CT54-F1
#
_entry.id   AF-A0A942CT54-F1
#
_cell.length_a   1.000
_cell.length_b   1.000
_cell.length_c   1.000
_cell.angle_alpha   90.00
_cell.angle_beta   90.00
_cell.angle_gamma   90.00
#
_symmetry.space_group_name_H-M   'P 1'
#
loop_
_entity.id
_entity.type
_entity.pdbx_description
1 polymer ?
#
loop_
_entity_poly.entity_id
_entity_poly.type
_entity_poly.pdbx_seq_one_letter_code
_entity_poly.pdbx_strand_id
1 'polypeptide(L)' 'MTLLEAKFELQSPLTHTQLRSLGEFANTYGLRRFSIDDSKLQLSFEYDASRLRETQVTRVLGNAGIPILRRVN' A
#
# COMPACT_ATOMS: atom_id res chain seq x y z
N MET A 1 7.28 13.24 -14.54
CA MET A 1 6.50 12.47 -13.55
C MET A 1 7.46 11.53 -12.86
N THR A 2 7.41 11.43 -11.53
CA THR A 2 8.38 10.65 -10.75
C THR A 2 7.67 9.45 -10.14
N LEU A 3 7.91 8.27 -10.71
CA LEU A 3 7.32 7.03 -10.21
C LEU A 3 8.17 6.47 -9.07
N LEU A 4 7.50 6.16 -7.96
CA LEU A 4 8.11 5.47 -6.84
C LEU A 4 7.32 4.21 -6.53
N GLU A 5 8.05 3.24 -5.98
CA GLU A 5 7.48 2.05 -5.38
C GLU A 5 7.73 2.10 -3.86
N ALA A 6 6.73 1.72 -3.08
CA ALA A 6 6.90 1.45 -1.65
C ALA A 6 6.44 0.03 -1.35
N LYS A 7 7.38 -0.82 -0.94
CA LYS A 7 7.07 -2.19 -0.48
C LYS A 7 7.03 -2.31 1.03
N PHE A 8 6.05 -3.04 1.52
CA PHE A 8 5.81 -3.35 2.93
C PHE A 8 5.73 -4.85 3.14
N GLU A 9 6.35 -5.32 4.22
CA GLU A 9 6.19 -6.69 4.73
C GLU A 9 5.08 -6.68 5.77
N LEU A 10 4.11 -7.58 5.61
CA LEU A 10 2.92 -7.69 6.44
C LEU A 10 3.14 -8.71 7.57
N GLN A 11 2.46 -8.50 8.69
CA GLN A 11 2.47 -9.49 9.79
C GLN A 11 1.65 -10.75 9.47
N SER A 12 0.64 -10.61 8.60
CA SER A 12 -0.30 -11.67 8.23
C SER A 12 -0.89 -11.39 6.85
N PRO A 13 -1.50 -12.41 6.20
CA PRO A 13 -2.31 -12.19 5.00
C PRO A 13 -3.40 -11.14 5.23
N LEU A 14 -3.78 -10.43 4.16
CA LEU A 14 -4.83 -9.42 4.23
C LEU A 14 -6.21 -10.08 4.31
N THR A 15 -7.05 -9.56 5.21
CA THR A 15 -8.46 -9.95 5.30
C THR A 15 -9.27 -9.30 4.17
N HIS A 16 -10.45 -9.86 3.87
CA HIS A 16 -11.35 -9.27 2.87
C HIS A 16 -11.73 -7.80 3.19
N THR A 17 -11.89 -7.47 4.47
CA THR A 17 -12.18 -6.10 4.90
C THR A 17 -11.02 -5.15 4.61
N GLN A 18 -9.79 -5.56 4.91
CA GLN A 18 -8.59 -4.78 4.59
C GLN A 18 -8.42 -4.59 3.08
N LEU A 19 -8.66 -5.64 2.29
CA LEU A 19 -8.63 -5.56 0.83
C LEU A 19 -9.67 -4.57 0.28
N ARG A 20 -10.88 -4.55 0.85
CA ARG A 20 -11.91 -3.58 0.48
C ARG A 20 -11.46 -2.15 0.78
N SER A 21 -10.91 -1.89 1.97
CA SER A 21 -10.38 -0.58 2.34
C SER A 21 -9.25 -0.12 1.42
N LEU A 22 -8.37 -1.04 0.98
CA LEU A 22 -7.35 -0.73 -0.04
C LEU A 22 -7.99 -0.41 -1.40
N GLY A 23 -9.06 -1.10 -1.77
CA GLY A 23 -9.83 -0.83 -2.98
C GLY A 23 -10.45 0.57 -3.00
N GLU A 24 -10.91 1.09 -1.86
CA GLU A 24 -11.39 2.48 -1.76
C GLU A 24 -10.26 3.49 -2.01
N PHE A 25 -9.05 3.19 -1.51
CA PHE A 25 -7.87 4.01 -1.74
C PHE A 25 -7.39 4.01 -3.21
N ALA A 26 -7.76 2.98 -3.99
CA ALA A 26 -7.39 2.85 -5.41
C ALA A 26 -7.74 4.10 -6.25
N ASN A 27 -8.76 4.86 -5.83
CA ASN A 27 -9.23 6.07 -6.51
C ASN A 27 -8.43 7.34 -6.14
N THR A 28 -7.42 7.24 -5.28
CA THR A 28 -6.63 8.40 -4.85
C THR A 28 -5.75 8.89 -5.98
N TYR A 29 -5.90 10.16 -6.34
CA TYR A 29 -5.08 10.78 -7.39
C TYR A 29 -3.59 10.68 -7.06
N GLY A 30 -2.83 10.06 -7.97
CA GLY A 30 -1.40 9.83 -7.80
C GLY A 30 -1.04 8.39 -7.43
N LEU A 31 -1.99 7.57 -6.94
CA LEU A 31 -1.78 6.13 -6.87
C LEU A 31 -2.01 5.51 -8.24
N ARG A 32 -1.13 4.59 -8.67
CA ARG A 32 -1.27 3.88 -9.95
C ARG A 32 -1.73 2.45 -9.77
N ARG A 33 -1.11 1.73 -8.84
CA ARG A 33 -1.39 0.33 -8.58
C ARG A 33 -0.92 -0.07 -7.19
N PHE A 34 -1.58 -1.04 -6.59
CA PHE A 34 -1.00 -1.85 -5.54
C PHE A 34 -0.97 -3.32 -5.96
N SER A 35 -0.03 -4.09 -5.42
CA SER A 35 0.09 -5.53 -5.65
C SER A 35 0.32 -6.25 -4.33
N ILE A 36 -0.29 -7.42 -4.19
CA ILE A 36 -0.18 -8.26 -2.99
C ILE A 36 0.50 -9.56 -3.41
N ASP A 37 1.50 -9.95 -2.65
CA ASP A 37 2.17 -11.25 -2.73
C ASP A 37 1.91 -11.98 -1.40
N ASP A 38 0.87 -12.81 -1.36
CA ASP A 38 0.52 -13.60 -0.17
C ASP A 38 1.59 -14.65 0.17
N SER A 39 2.39 -15.10 -0.80
CA SER A 39 3.47 -16.06 -0.53
C SER A 39 4.61 -15.43 0.26
N LYS A 40 4.87 -14.14 0.01
CA LYS A 40 5.90 -13.37 0.73
C LYS A 40 5.33 -12.47 1.83
N LEU A 41 4.01 -12.44 2.01
CA LEU A 41 3.31 -11.47 2.85
C LEU A 41 3.74 -10.04 2.53
N GLN A 42 3.79 -9.68 1.25
CA GLN A 42 4.25 -8.37 0.81
C GLN A 42 3.15 -7.60 0.11
N LEU A 43 3.15 -6.29 0.35
CA LEU A 43 2.28 -5.31 -0.30
C LEU A 43 3.12 -4.21 -0.90
N SER A 44 2.98 -3.98 -2.21
CA SER A 44 3.66 -2.90 -2.91
C SER A 44 2.67 -1.86 -3.42
N PHE A 45 3.06 -0.58 -3.34
CA PHE A 45 2.35 0.54 -3.92
C PHE A 45 3.21 1.25 -4.95
N GLU A 46 2.69 1.41 -6.15
CA GLU A 46 3.26 2.27 -7.18
C GLU A 46 2.49 3.60 -7.22
N TYR A 47 3.21 4.71 -7.10
CA TYR A 47 2.61 6.04 -7.09
C TYR A 47 3.49 7.12 -7.73
N ASP A 48 2.86 8.20 -8.16
CA ASP A 48 3.53 9.41 -8.64
C ASP A 48 3.87 10.32 -7.47
N ALA A 49 5.15 10.47 -7.17
CA ALA A 49 5.68 11.28 -6.06
C ALA A 49 5.40 12.78 -6.22
N SER A 50 5.04 13.25 -7.42
CA SER A 50 4.58 14.63 -7.62
C SER A 50 3.14 14.87 -7.13
N ARG A 51 2.38 13.79 -6.89
CA ARG A 51 0.96 13.83 -6.56
C ARG A 51 0.65 13.21 -5.20
N LEU A 52 1.39 12.17 -4.82
CA LEU A 52 1.18 11.41 -3.60
C LEU A 52 2.48 11.35 -2.78
N ARG A 53 2.39 11.72 -1.50
CA ARG A 53 3.52 11.62 -0.57
C ARG A 53 3.57 10.22 0.02
N GLU A 54 4.77 9.74 0.32
CA GLU A 54 4.96 8.45 0.97
C GLU A 54 4.18 8.36 2.31
N THR A 55 4.14 9.44 3.09
CA THR A 55 3.37 9.49 4.35
C THR A 55 1.86 9.34 4.16
N GLN A 56 1.34 9.64 2.96
CA GLN A 56 -0.06 9.36 2.62
C GLN A 56 -0.25 7.88 2.33
N VAL A 57 0.68 7.25 1.59
CA VAL A 57 0.68 5.79 1.34
C VAL A 57 0.71 5.02 2.66
N THR A 58 1.61 5.36 3.59
CA THR A 58 1.71 4.68 4.89
C THR A 58 0.46 4.90 5.76
N ARG A 59 -0.18 6.07 5.67
CA ARG A 59 -1.43 6.35 6.42
C ARG A 59 -2.59 5.46 6.00
N VAL A 60 -2.65 5.06 4.73
CA VAL A 60 -3.69 4.15 4.24
C VAL A 60 -3.61 2.81 4.94
N LEU A 61 -2.39 2.31 5.16
CA LEU A 61 -2.17 1.06 5.87
C LEU A 61 -2.67 1.15 7.32
N GLY A 62 -2.37 2.26 8.00
CA GLY A 62 -2.89 2.53 9.34
C GLY A 62 -4.42 2.62 9.38
N ASN A 63 -5.02 3.37 8.45
CA ASN A 63 -6.48 3.53 8.38
C ASN A 63 -7.21 2.22 8.04
N ALA A 64 -6.60 1.38 7.21
CA ALA A 64 -7.13 0.05 6.87
C ALA A 64 -6.87 -0.98 7.98
N GLY A 65 -6.17 -0.61 9.06
CA GLY A 65 -5.80 -1.53 10.14
C GLY A 65 -4.90 -2.67 9.65
N ILE A 66 -4.02 -2.39 8.68
CA ILE A 66 -3.11 -3.39 8.09
C ILE A 66 -1.81 -3.42 8.91
N PRO A 67 -1.52 -4.53 9.61
CA PRO A 67 -0.33 -4.63 10.42
C PRO A 67 0.91 -4.85 9.55
N ILE A 68 1.82 -3.88 9.55
CA ILE A 68 3.12 -3.97 8.87
C ILE A 68 4.22 -4.40 9.84
N LEU A 69 5.12 -5.26 9.39
CA LEU A 69 6.36 -5.60 10.10
C LEU A 69 7.42 -4.54 9.85
N ARG A 70 7.68 -4.24 8.57
CA ARG A 70 8.68 -3.27 8.14
C ARG A 70 8.48 -2.88 6.69
N ARG A 71 9.19 -1.84 6.27
CA ARG A 71 9.35 -1.47 4.86
C ARG A 71 10.49 -2.28 4.24
N VAL A 72 10.31 -2.74 3.00
CA VAL A 72 11.26 -3.60 2.26
C VAL A 72 11.87 -2.93 1.03
N ASN A 73 11.46 -1.69 0.73
CA ASN A 73 11.86 -0.85 -0.40
C ASN A 73 11.23 -1.25 -1.74
#